data_AF-A0A928NI48-F1
#
_entry.id   AF-A0A928NI48-F1
#
_cell.length_a   1.000
_cell.length_b   1.000
_cell.length_c   1.000
_cell.angle_alpha   90.00
_cell.angle_beta   90.00
_cell.angle_gamma   90.00
#
_symmetry.space_group_name_H-M   'P 1'
#
loop_
_entity.id
_entity.type
_entity.pdbx_description
1 polymer ?
#
loop_
_entity_poly.entity_id
_entity_poly.type
_entity_poly.pdbx_seq_one_letter_code
_entity_poly.pdbx_strand_id
1 'polypeptide(L)'
;MRLSDGTLFLTWSPYPVDHYIVACAISDNGSIKGKWQHFDTPLFDKNGGHAMFFDDFEGNRKMCIHCPEQPPLERALIMNVKEENGTIKIIGNVI
;
A
#
# COMPACT_ATOMS: atom_id res chain seq x y z
N MET A 1 8.74 -2.23 2.35
CA MET A 1 9.41 -3.15 1.38
C MET A 1 10.52 -2.40 0.66
N ARG A 2 11.30 -3.09 -0.19
CA ARG A 2 12.19 -2.43 -1.16
C ARG A 2 11.57 -2.53 -2.55
N LEU A 3 11.64 -1.45 -3.32
CA LEU A 3 11.36 -1.45 -4.75
C LEU A 3 12.54 -2.08 -5.51
N SER A 4 12.34 -2.35 -6.80
CA SER A 4 13.35 -2.94 -7.69
C SER A 4 14.63 -2.11 -7.82
N ASP A 5 14.55 -0.78 -7.65
CA ASP A 5 15.70 0.13 -7.65
C ASP A 5 16.43 0.20 -6.28
N GLY A 6 15.95 -0.52 -5.27
CA GLY A 6 16.50 -0.55 -3.92
C GLY A 6 15.88 0.47 -2.94
N THR A 7 15.02 1.38 -3.43
CA THR A 7 14.33 2.39 -2.62
C THR A 7 13.48 1.72 -1.54
N LEU A 8 13.53 2.23 -0.31
CA LEU A 8 12.62 1.78 0.74
C LEU A 8 11.25 2.42 0.55
N PHE A 9 10.23 1.57 0.41
CA PHE A 9 8.83 1.97 0.28
C PHE A 9 8.07 1.57 1.56
N LEU A 10 7.38 2.53 2.15
CA LEU A 10 6.59 2.38 3.36
C LEU A 10 5.12 2.61 3.04
N THR A 11 4.27 1.74 3.55
CA THR A 11 2.83 1.95 3.64
C THR A 11 2.42 2.11 5.09
N TRP A 12 1.40 2.93 5.29
CA TRP A 12 0.74 3.10 6.59
C TRP A 12 -0.69 3.56 6.34
N SER A 13 -1.55 3.39 7.33
CA SER A 13 -2.98 3.63 7.16
C SER A 13 -3.47 4.66 8.16
N PRO A 14 -3.55 5.93 7.73
CA PRO A 14 -4.22 6.98 8.49
C PRO A 14 -5.74 6.96 8.25
N TYR A 15 -6.44 7.80 9.01
CA TYR A 15 -7.88 7.99 8.94
C TYR A 15 -8.18 9.45 8.54
N PRO A 16 -8.08 9.83 7.25
CA PRO A 16 -8.42 11.16 6.81
C PRO A 16 -9.93 11.40 6.94
N VAL A 17 -10.30 12.35 7.80
CA VAL A 17 -11.68 12.80 8.06
C VAL A 17 -12.61 11.69 8.55
N ASP A 18 -13.06 10.79 7.68
CA ASP A 18 -14.14 9.84 7.93
C ASP A 18 -13.97 8.44 7.31
N HIS A 19 -12.82 8.12 6.71
CA HIS A 19 -12.56 6.78 6.18
C HIS A 19 -11.10 6.37 6.30
N TYR A 20 -10.84 5.06 6.21
CA TYR A 20 -9.51 4.48 6.30
C TYR A 20 -8.83 4.37 4.93
N ILE A 21 -7.56 4.74 4.84
CA ILE A 21 -6.81 4.72 3.57
C ILE A 21 -5.49 3.94 3.72
N VAL A 22 -4.83 3.67 2.60
CA VAL A 22 -3.42 3.28 2.56
C VAL A 22 -2.63 4.44 1.97
N ALA A 23 -1.86 5.14 2.80
CA ALA A 23 -0.89 6.13 2.36
C ALA A 23 0.48 5.47 2.14
N CYS A 24 1.33 6.10 1.32
CA CYS A 24 2.68 5.62 1.07
C CYS A 24 3.74 6.73 1.16
N ALA A 25 4.98 6.31 1.40
CA ALA A 25 6.15 7.16 1.41
C ALA A 25 7.40 6.39 0.94
N ILE A 26 8.39 7.11 0.42
CA ILE A 26 9.72 6.58 0.10
C ILE A 26 10.80 7.21 0.98
N SER A 27 11.84 6.44 1.28
CA SER A 27 13.04 6.96 1.95
C SER A 27 13.93 7.69 0.95
N ASP A 28 14.34 8.91 1.30
CA ASP A 28 15.21 9.76 0.47
C ASP A 28 16.62 9.21 0.24
N ASN A 29 17.08 8.30 1.11
CA ASN A 29 18.46 7.80 1.11
C ASN A 29 18.57 6.27 1.27
N GLY A 30 17.46 5.54 1.18
CA GLY A 30 17.44 4.08 1.29
C GLY A 30 17.71 3.53 2.70
N SER A 31 17.75 4.39 3.73
CA SER A 31 17.86 4.03 5.14
C SER A 31 16.51 4.10 5.84
N ILE A 32 16.27 3.19 6.79
CA ILE A 32 15.07 3.20 7.64
C ILE A 32 15.00 4.45 8.54
N LYS A 33 16.16 5.08 8.80
CA LYS A 33 16.29 6.33 9.56
C LYS A 33 16.29 7.58 8.67
N GLY A 34 16.12 7.43 7.35
CA GLY A 34 16.08 8.52 6.40
C GLY A 34 14.83 9.40 6.55
N LYS A 35 14.76 10.46 5.75
CA LYS A 35 13.52 11.24 5.67
C LYS A 35 12.55 10.51 4.77
N TRP A 36 11.30 10.42 5.23
CA TRP A 36 10.22 9.79 4.47
C TRP A 36 9.47 10.86 3.68
N GLN A 37 9.56 10.78 2.36
CA GLN A 37 8.82 11.64 1.44
C GLN A 37 7.49 10.98 1.13
N HIS A 38 6.40 11.63 1.54
CA HIS A 38 5.04 11.13 1.34
C HIS A 38 4.56 11.43 -0.08
N PHE A 39 3.73 10.54 -0.63
CA PHE A 39 2.98 10.83 -1.85
C PHE A 39 1.70 11.59 -1.51
N ASP A 40 1.31 12.53 -2.37
CA ASP A 40 0.10 13.32 -2.19
C ASP A 40 -1.18 12.48 -2.37
N THR A 41 -1.11 11.42 -3.18
CA THR A 41 -2.24 10.52 -3.45
C THR A 41 -2.08 9.21 -2.69
N PRO A 42 -3.10 8.74 -1.96
CA PRO A 42 -3.07 7.43 -1.32
C PRO A 42 -2.98 6.29 -2.33
N LEU A 43 -2.40 5.16 -1.89
CA LEU A 43 -2.36 3.92 -2.65
C LEU A 43 -3.74 3.24 -2.70
N PHE A 44 -4.55 3.39 -1.66
CA PHE A 44 -5.92 2.88 -1.61
C PHE A 44 -6.81 3.84 -0.81
N ASP A 45 -7.97 4.16 -1.38
CA ASP A 45 -8.90 5.16 -0.85
C ASP A 45 -10.35 4.74 -1.06
N LYS A 46 -10.73 3.62 -0.44
CA LYS A 46 -12.10 3.07 -0.44
C LYS A 46 -12.49 2.50 0.92
N ASN A 47 -12.12 3.22 1.99
CA ASN A 47 -12.36 2.84 3.39
C ASN A 47 -11.73 1.48 3.78
N GLY A 48 -10.43 1.29 3.57
CA GLY A 48 -9.70 0.06 3.90
C GLY A 48 -8.20 0.30 4.06
N GLY A 49 -7.51 -0.56 4.81
CA GLY A 49 -6.12 -0.30 5.17
C GLY A 49 -5.39 -1.44 5.86
N HIS A 50 -4.36 -1.09 6.64
CA HIS A 50 -3.40 -2.03 7.23
C HIS A 50 -2.69 -2.88 6.17
N ALA A 51 -2.14 -2.22 5.16
CA ALA A 51 -1.55 -2.90 4.02
C ALA A 51 -0.28 -3.69 4.37
N MET A 52 -0.22 -4.91 3.85
CA MET A 52 1.00 -5.71 3.73
C MET A 52 1.19 -6.21 2.30
N PHE A 53 2.45 -6.48 1.94
CA PHE A 53 2.83 -6.98 0.62
C PHE A 53 3.48 -8.35 0.74
N PHE A 54 3.21 -9.21 -0.24
CA PHE A 54 3.83 -10.51 -0.39
C PHE A 54 3.86 -10.90 -1.87
N ASP A 55 4.72 -11.85 -2.22
CA ASP A 55 4.69 -12.50 -3.53
C ASP A 55 3.89 -13.80 -3.41
N ASP A 56 2.97 -14.03 -4.36
CA ASP A 56 2.26 -15.31 -4.42
C ASP A 56 3.18 -16.45 -4.90
N PHE A 57 2.66 -17.67 -4.97
CA PHE A 57 3.43 -18.84 -5.39
C PHE A 57 3.92 -18.79 -6.85
N GLU A 58 3.37 -17.90 -7.67
CA GLU A 58 3.78 -17.66 -9.06
C GLU A 58 4.76 -16.48 -9.19
N GLY A 59 5.09 -15.82 -8.07
CA GLY A 59 5.98 -14.66 -8.03
C GLY A 59 5.29 -13.32 -8.35
N ASN A 60 3.96 -13.28 -8.39
CA ASN A 60 3.24 -12.01 -8.59
C ASN A 60 3.12 -11.25 -7.25
N ARG A 61 3.49 -9.97 -7.27
CA ARG A 61 3.34 -9.09 -6.10
C ARG A 61 1.86 -8.84 -5.79
N LYS A 62 1.48 -9.08 -4.54
CA LYS A 62 0.16 -8.81 -3.98
C LYS A 62 0.22 -7.76 -2.88
N MET A 63 -0.89 -7.07 -2.70
CA MET A 63 -1.20 -6.28 -1.52
C MET A 63 -2.42 -6.87 -0.81
N CYS A 64 -2.33 -7.07 0.50
CA CYS A 64 -3.45 -7.46 1.35
C CYS A 64 -3.80 -6.31 2.29
N ILE A 65 -5.09 -6.00 2.39
CA ILE A 65 -5.69 -5.06 3.35
C ILE A 65 -6.93 -5.70 3.96
N HIS A 66 -7.44 -5.14 5.04
CA HIS A 66 -8.86 -5.32 5.38
C HIS A 66 -9.69 -4.19 4.76
N CYS A 67 -10.90 -4.51 4.29
CA CYS A 67 -11.84 -3.57 3.70
C CYS A 67 -13.28 -4.13 3.77
N PRO A 68 -14.30 -3.31 4.05
CA PRO A 68 -14.18 -1.93 4.55
C PRO A 68 -13.63 -1.88 5.99
N GLU A 69 -13.32 -0.70 6.49
CA GLU A 69 -13.17 -0.39 7.91
C GLU A 69 -14.57 -0.13 8.50
N GLN A 70 -15.33 -1.20 8.69
CA GLN A 70 -16.68 -1.14 9.25
C GLN A 70 -17.04 -2.49 9.92
N PRO A 71 -17.13 -2.54 11.26
CA PRO A 71 -17.57 -3.74 11.96
C PRO A 71 -19.01 -4.15 11.61
N PRO A 72 -19.31 -5.46 11.37
CA PRO A 72 -18.42 -6.63 11.28
C PRO A 72 -18.11 -7.02 9.81
N LEU A 73 -18.15 -6.06 8.90
CA LEU A 73 -18.10 -6.26 7.44
C LEU A 73 -16.67 -6.39 6.91
N GLU A 74 -15.64 -6.18 7.74
CA GLU A 74 -14.25 -6.16 7.33
C GLU A 74 -13.83 -7.53 6.75
N ARG A 75 -13.28 -7.55 5.54
CA ARG A 75 -12.76 -8.76 4.91
C ARG A 75 -11.38 -8.51 4.32
N ALA A 76 -10.57 -9.56 4.25
CA ALA A 76 -9.30 -9.49 3.55
C ALA A 76 -9.56 -9.26 2.05
N LEU A 77 -8.94 -8.21 1.50
CA LEU A 77 -8.92 -7.94 0.07
C LEU A 77 -7.48 -8.10 -0.42
N ILE A 78 -7.26 -9.07 -1.30
CA ILE A 78 -5.96 -9.36 -1.89
C ILE A 78 -5.98 -8.87 -3.34
N MET A 79 -5.11 -7.92 -3.66
CA MET A 79 -5.06 -7.27 -4.97
C MET A 79 -3.71 -7.50 -5.63
N ASN A 80 -3.71 -7.59 -6.97
CA ASN A 80 -2.48 -7.53 -7.74
C ASN A 80 -1.93 -6.10 -7.71
N VAL A 81 -0.61 -5.98 -7.57
CA VAL A 81 0.06 -4.68 -7.67
C VAL A 81 1.31 -4.80 -8.53
N LYS A 82 1.76 -3.68 -9.11
CA LYS A 82 3.02 -3.59 -9.83
C LYS A 82 3.78 -2.33 -9.42
N GLU A 83 5.09 -2.36 -9.59
CA GLU A 83 5.90 -1.14 -9.52
C GLU A 83 5.69 -0.30 -10.78
N GLU A 84 5.50 1.00 -10.60
CA GLU A 84 5.36 1.97 -11.70
C GLU A 84 5.85 3.35 -11.21
N ASN A 85 6.76 3.99 -11.95
CA ASN A 85 7.27 5.34 -11.66
C ASN A 85 7.77 5.56 -10.22
N GLY A 86 8.51 4.61 -9.65
CA GLY A 86 9.07 4.73 -8.29
C GLY A 86 8.03 4.57 -7.17
N THR A 87 6.85 4.03 -7.48
CA THR A 87 5.82 3.69 -6.50
C THR A 87 5.18 2.34 -6.83
N ILE A 88 4.17 1.95 -6.04
CA ILE A 88 3.32 0.79 -6.26
C ILE A 88 1.98 1.24 -6.82
N LYS A 89 1.43 0.48 -7.76
CA LYS A 89 0.10 0.69 -8.33
C LYS A 89 -0.71 -0.59 -8.30
N ILE A 90 -1.97 -0.47 -7.91
CA ILE A 90 -2.92 -1.59 -7.94
C ILE A 90 -3.37 -1.83 -9.39
N ILE A 91 -3.43 -3.09 -9.80
CA ILE A 91 -3.80 -3.49 -11.16
C ILE A 91 -5.01 -4.43 -11.18
N GLY A 92 -5.80 -4.30 -12.24
CA GLY A 92 -7.08 -5.00 -12.38
C GLY A 92 -8.24 -4.27 -11.71
N ASN A 93 -9.43 -4.85 -11.78
CA ASN A 93 -10.60 -4.29 -11.12
C ASN A 93 -10.52 -4.52 -9.61
N VAL A 94 -10.72 -3.44 -8.88
CA VAL A 94 -10.76 -3.40 -7.43
C VAL A 94 -12.08 -2.78 -7.04
N ILE A 95 -12.98 -3.59 -6.49
CA ILE A 95 -14.32 -3.26 -5.96
C ILE A 95 -15.11 -2.23 -6.77
#